data_AF-A0A1B2F1Y0-F1
#
_entry.id   AF-A0A1B2F1Y0-F1
#
_cell.length_a   1.000
_cell.length_b   1.000
_cell.length_c   1.000
_cell.angle_alpha   90.00
_cell.angle_beta   90.00
_cell.angle_gamma   90.00
#
_symmetry.space_group_name_H-M   'P 1'
#
loop_
_entity.id
_entity.type
_entity.pdbx_description
1 polymer ?
#
loop_
_entity_poly.entity_id
_entity_poly.type
_entity_poly.pdbx_seq_one_letter_code
_entity_poly.pdbx_strand_id
1 'polypeptide(L)'
;MRPDISPVSPSCIDSLSPQLPVWSRLRLPDGQRAGEVAQLEDELEQYCRTHFKQSWSSLRQAAAQRQVERLAGIERRVHAFEALLKAGQAPHTLKRVFKQILSTLEEMVGDGCLAAQLLLGQVHLRIGYYFHPEIAECFGLSALQAAINEGCTHGYSVLGDYYLSEGHSEAAVEAYTEGAAHHCARCCYQLAQLHTHGVNLLERNPVIVFSLFERAYTQGFSLAAVGMVRVWLESSEPLPLPACPIEMMREAIEKGCVGAKLVLADLHAGAAGRMQSLREAVSLYRCAAIEGDVDAQMVLAEILQNPALRGLPVEPDIDEAIEWYKKAIETGAGLARILKDAHAELGRLYMWRKRYCGAAAVFERAISLGATDLIPLLDACKRLAEEA
;
A
#
# COMPACT_ATOMS: atom_id res chain seq x y z
N MET A 1 8.94 -18.07 0.14
CA MET A 1 9.62 -16.84 0.63
C MET A 1 8.56 -15.77 0.73
N ARG A 2 8.57 -14.95 1.79
CA ARG A 2 7.66 -13.80 1.88
C ARG A 2 8.09 -12.78 0.81
N PRO A 3 7.21 -12.40 -0.13
CA PRO A 3 7.55 -11.38 -1.11
C PRO A 3 7.77 -10.04 -0.39
N ASP A 4 8.80 -9.29 -0.79
CA ASP A 4 9.12 -7.94 -0.27
C ASP A 4 8.17 -6.92 -0.91
N ILE A 5 6.87 -7.09 -0.67
CA ILE A 5 5.79 -6.26 -1.20
C ILE A 5 4.99 -5.76 -0.01
N SER A 6 4.87 -4.44 0.11
CA SER A 6 4.08 -3.83 1.17
C SER A 6 2.60 -4.12 0.95
N PRO A 7 1.84 -4.52 1.98
CA PRO A 7 0.39 -4.70 1.89
C PRO A 7 -0.31 -3.38 1.50
N VAL A 8 -1.50 -3.48 0.92
CA VAL A 8 -2.24 -2.31 0.40
C VAL A 8 -3.04 -1.68 1.52
N SER A 9 -3.57 -2.51 2.41
CA SER A 9 -4.07 -2.03 3.69
C SER A 9 -2.89 -1.47 4.49
N PRO A 10 -3.03 -0.28 5.08
CA PRO A 10 -1.96 0.33 5.85
C PRO A 10 -1.51 -0.58 7.00
N SER A 11 -0.28 -0.34 7.44
CA SER A 11 0.29 -0.96 8.64
C SER A 11 -0.40 -0.49 9.94
N CYS A 12 -1.50 0.26 9.85
CA CYS A 12 -2.47 0.61 10.90
C CYS A 12 -3.89 0.24 10.43
N ILE A 13 -4.85 0.21 11.34
CA ILE A 13 -6.24 -0.11 11.00
C ILE A 13 -6.78 0.94 10.02
N ASP A 14 -7.50 0.48 9.00
CA ASP A 14 -7.79 1.28 7.82
C ASP A 14 -8.98 2.22 8.07
N SER A 15 -8.96 3.44 7.53
CA SER A 15 -10.13 4.32 7.55
C SER A 15 -11.10 3.87 6.46
N LEU A 16 -12.32 3.47 6.85
CA LEU A 16 -13.24 2.82 5.91
C LEU A 16 -14.19 3.82 5.25
N SER A 17 -14.28 3.73 3.92
CA SER A 17 -15.27 4.48 3.15
C SER A 17 -16.68 4.04 3.56
N PRO A 18 -17.60 4.97 3.84
CA PRO A 18 -18.97 4.63 4.24
C PRO A 18 -19.66 3.82 3.15
N GLN A 19 -20.02 2.58 3.46
CA GLN A 19 -20.98 1.82 2.65
C GLN A 19 -22.39 2.05 3.21
N LEU A 20 -23.38 2.03 2.33
CA LEU A 20 -24.77 2.05 2.79
C LEU A 20 -25.02 0.80 3.65
N PRO A 21 -25.66 0.95 4.83
CA PRO A 21 -25.94 -0.17 5.70
C PRO A 21 -26.80 -1.21 5.00
N VAL A 22 -26.62 -2.47 5.42
CA VAL A 22 -27.47 -3.59 5.02
C VAL A 22 -28.90 -3.28 5.47
N TRP A 23 -29.79 -3.09 4.50
CA TRP A 23 -31.14 -2.57 4.75
C TRP A 23 -31.89 -3.42 5.79
N SER A 24 -31.81 -4.74 5.68
CA SER A 24 -32.58 -5.67 6.51
C SER A 24 -32.22 -5.63 8.00
N ARG A 25 -31.01 -5.18 8.33
CA ARG A 25 -30.53 -5.05 9.73
C ARG A 25 -30.62 -3.64 10.29
N LEU A 26 -30.99 -2.66 9.47
CA LEU A 26 -31.12 -1.28 9.90
C LEU A 26 -32.26 -1.16 10.90
N ARG A 27 -31.96 -0.54 12.06
CA ARG A 27 -32.98 -0.23 13.06
C ARG A 27 -33.76 1.02 12.66
N LEU A 28 -35.08 0.86 12.60
CA LEU A 28 -36.03 1.94 12.38
C LEU A 28 -36.23 2.77 13.67
N PRO A 29 -36.83 3.98 13.59
CA PRO A 29 -37.05 4.85 14.76
C PRO A 29 -37.88 4.23 15.90
N ASP A 30 -38.67 3.20 15.60
CA ASP A 30 -39.46 2.41 16.55
C ASP A 30 -38.68 1.26 17.22
N GLY A 31 -37.43 1.06 16.81
CA GLY A 31 -36.53 0.02 17.33
C GLY A 31 -36.60 -1.32 16.61
N GLN A 32 -37.55 -1.52 15.68
CA GLN A 32 -37.65 -2.74 14.88
C GLN A 32 -36.58 -2.75 13.78
N ARG A 33 -36.20 -3.95 13.30
CA ARG A 33 -35.32 -4.06 12.14
C ARG A 33 -36.14 -3.99 10.86
N ALA A 34 -35.62 -3.32 9.84
CA ALA A 34 -36.36 -3.17 8.58
C ALA A 34 -36.68 -4.54 7.91
N GLY A 35 -35.82 -5.55 8.05
CA GLY A 35 -36.06 -6.90 7.56
C GLY A 35 -37.11 -7.70 8.34
N GLU A 36 -37.49 -7.25 9.55
CA GLU A 36 -38.63 -7.81 10.31
C GLU A 36 -39.95 -7.20 9.83
N VAL A 37 -39.90 -5.97 9.33
CA VAL A 37 -41.07 -5.21 8.86
C VAL A 37 -41.43 -5.55 7.41
N ALA A 38 -40.42 -5.77 6.56
CA ALA A 38 -40.58 -5.96 5.13
C ALA A 38 -39.67 -7.07 4.60
N GLN A 39 -40.15 -7.84 3.63
CA GLN A 39 -39.34 -8.85 2.94
C GLN A 39 -38.58 -8.27 1.75
N LEU A 40 -39.11 -7.19 1.16
CA LEU A 40 -38.49 -6.46 0.05
C LEU A 40 -38.26 -5.01 0.43
N GLU A 41 -37.14 -4.44 -0.05
CA GLU A 41 -36.78 -3.05 0.26
C GLU A 41 -37.84 -2.05 -0.25
N ASP A 42 -38.53 -2.37 -1.35
CA ASP A 42 -39.57 -1.51 -1.95
C ASP A 42 -40.78 -1.29 -1.04
N GLU A 43 -41.07 -2.23 -0.13
CA GLU A 43 -42.20 -2.14 0.81
C GLU A 43 -41.94 -1.11 1.93
N LEU A 44 -40.65 -0.84 2.21
CA LEU A 44 -40.24 0.06 3.29
C LEU A 44 -40.57 1.52 2.98
N GLU A 45 -40.61 1.92 1.71
CA GLU A 45 -40.91 3.31 1.34
C GLU A 45 -42.33 3.69 1.79
N GLN A 46 -43.31 2.81 1.54
CA GLN A 46 -44.68 3.06 1.95
C GLN A 46 -44.83 3.01 3.47
N TYR A 47 -44.20 2.02 4.13
CA TYR A 47 -44.21 1.90 5.59
C TYR A 47 -43.61 3.13 6.29
N CYS A 48 -42.45 3.61 5.83
CA CYS A 48 -41.77 4.75 6.45
C CYS A 48 -42.58 6.04 6.29
N ARG A 49 -43.25 6.22 5.14
CA ARG A 49 -44.11 7.38 4.92
C ARG A 49 -45.34 7.37 5.81
N THR A 50 -45.96 6.21 6.04
CA THR A 50 -47.17 6.11 6.87
C THR A 50 -46.84 6.24 8.36
N HIS A 51 -45.79 5.57 8.85
CA HIS A 51 -45.47 5.52 10.27
C HIS A 51 -44.58 6.67 10.77
N PHE A 52 -43.59 7.10 9.97
CA PHE A 52 -42.59 8.09 10.40
C PHE A 52 -42.70 9.43 9.67
N LYS A 53 -43.57 9.53 8.64
CA LYS A 53 -43.69 10.71 7.77
C LYS A 53 -42.36 11.10 7.09
N GLN A 54 -41.48 10.12 6.87
CA GLN A 54 -40.19 10.28 6.19
C GLN A 54 -40.06 9.23 5.09
N SER A 55 -39.27 9.51 4.05
CA SER A 55 -38.93 8.50 3.04
C SER A 55 -37.92 7.50 3.60
N TRP A 56 -37.93 6.27 3.05
CA TRP A 56 -36.94 5.25 3.39
C TRP A 56 -35.53 5.74 3.07
N SER A 57 -35.35 6.42 1.93
CA SER A 57 -34.07 7.02 1.53
C SER A 57 -33.52 8.02 2.55
N SER A 58 -34.38 8.88 3.11
CA SER A 58 -34.00 9.86 4.13
C SER A 58 -33.57 9.19 5.43
N LEU A 59 -34.34 8.19 5.88
CA LEU A 59 -34.01 7.43 7.10
C LEU A 59 -32.70 6.65 6.93
N ARG A 60 -32.51 6.01 5.77
CA ARG A 60 -31.29 5.24 5.46
C ARG A 60 -30.06 6.13 5.39
N GLN A 61 -30.16 7.32 4.81
CA GLN A 61 -29.07 8.31 4.81
C GLN A 61 -28.75 8.83 6.21
N ALA A 62 -29.76 9.16 7.02
CA ALA A 62 -29.55 9.61 8.39
C ALA A 62 -28.91 8.52 9.26
N ALA A 63 -29.32 7.26 9.09
CA ALA A 63 -28.71 6.11 9.75
C ALA A 63 -27.26 5.90 9.30
N ALA A 64 -26.99 5.97 7.99
CA ALA A 64 -25.64 5.87 7.46
C ALA A 64 -24.74 6.96 8.05
N GLN A 65 -25.18 8.22 8.09
CA GLN A 65 -24.41 9.32 8.66
C GLN A 65 -24.08 9.11 10.15
N ARG A 66 -25.05 8.65 10.95
CA ARG A 66 -24.81 8.30 12.36
C ARG A 66 -23.80 7.16 12.50
N GLN A 67 -23.88 6.14 11.65
CA GLN A 67 -22.93 5.04 11.66
C GLN A 67 -21.53 5.50 11.29
N VAL A 68 -21.37 6.42 10.33
CA VAL A 68 -20.07 7.01 9.97
C VAL A 68 -19.44 7.75 11.15
N GLU A 69 -20.20 8.61 11.83
CA GLU A 69 -19.69 9.34 12.99
C GLU A 69 -19.29 8.39 14.13
N ARG A 70 -20.11 7.36 14.39
CA ARG A 70 -19.84 6.34 15.41
C ARG A 70 -18.60 5.51 15.05
N LEU A 71 -18.46 5.13 13.78
CA LEU A 71 -17.32 4.37 13.26
C LEU A 71 -16.03 5.19 13.41
N ALA A 72 -16.02 6.44 12.97
CA ALA A 72 -14.86 7.33 13.09
C ALA A 72 -14.44 7.56 14.56
N GLY A 73 -15.40 7.55 15.49
CA GLY A 73 -15.12 7.58 16.93
C GLY A 73 -14.41 6.30 17.41
N ILE A 74 -14.85 5.14 16.95
CA ILE A 74 -14.26 3.84 17.32
C ILE A 74 -12.90 3.65 16.65
N GLU A 75 -12.76 3.99 15.37
CA GLU A 75 -11.48 3.93 14.64
C GLU A 75 -10.40 4.72 15.40
N ARG A 76 -10.69 5.95 15.85
CA ARG A 76 -9.75 6.72 16.66
C ARG A 76 -9.38 6.04 17.97
N ARG A 77 -10.34 5.41 18.65
CA ARG A 77 -10.08 4.64 19.88
C ARG A 77 -9.20 3.42 19.61
N VAL A 78 -9.46 2.72 18.51
CA VAL A 78 -8.69 1.55 18.07
C VAL A 78 -7.26 1.94 17.73
N HIS A 79 -7.05 3.04 17.01
CA HIS A 79 -5.71 3.56 16.71
C HIS A 79 -4.93 3.95 17.97
N ALA A 80 -5.58 4.68 18.89
CA ALA A 80 -4.97 5.03 20.18
C ALA A 80 -4.62 3.77 20.99
N PHE A 81 -5.50 2.78 20.95
CA PHE A 81 -5.29 1.48 21.61
C PHE A 81 -4.10 0.72 21.03
N GLU A 82 -3.99 0.65 19.70
CA GLU A 82 -2.86 0.02 19.01
C GLU A 82 -1.54 0.73 19.35
N ALA A 83 -1.55 2.07 19.40
CA ALA A 83 -0.37 2.85 19.80
C ALA A 83 0.09 2.55 21.23
N LEU A 84 -0.84 2.36 22.18
CA LEU A 84 -0.50 1.98 23.56
C LEU A 84 0.13 0.59 23.65
N LEU A 85 -0.36 -0.38 22.87
CA LEU A 85 0.23 -1.71 22.80
C LEU A 85 1.64 -1.65 22.20
N LYS A 86 1.83 -0.89 21.12
CA LYS A 86 3.16 -0.65 20.50
C LYS A 86 4.13 0.04 21.46
N ALA A 87 3.63 0.90 22.35
CA ALA A 87 4.42 1.53 23.41
C ALA A 87 4.76 0.59 24.59
N GLY A 88 4.35 -0.69 24.53
CA GLY A 88 4.68 -1.71 25.53
C GLY A 88 3.74 -1.76 26.73
N GLN A 89 2.56 -1.12 26.67
CA GLN A 89 1.57 -1.28 27.74
C GLN A 89 1.09 -2.73 27.84
N ALA A 90 0.99 -3.22 29.07
CA ALA A 90 0.64 -4.60 29.32
C ALA A 90 -0.84 -4.89 28.97
N PRO A 91 -1.13 -5.92 28.15
CA PRO A 91 -2.49 -6.18 27.64
C PRO A 91 -3.56 -6.32 28.74
N HIS A 92 -3.22 -6.87 29.91
CA HIS A 92 -4.18 -7.07 31.00
C HIS A 92 -4.81 -5.75 31.51
N THR A 93 -4.09 -4.63 31.45
CA THR A 93 -4.61 -3.30 31.83
C THR A 93 -5.64 -2.77 30.83
N LEU A 94 -5.49 -3.18 29.57
CA LEU A 94 -6.27 -2.74 28.43
C LEU A 94 -7.48 -3.63 28.13
N LYS A 95 -7.59 -4.79 28.78
CA LYS A 95 -8.64 -5.80 28.55
C LYS A 95 -10.07 -5.23 28.64
N ARG A 96 -10.31 -4.33 29.59
CA ARG A 96 -11.64 -3.68 29.74
C ARG A 96 -11.97 -2.80 28.53
N VAL A 97 -10.99 -2.02 28.06
CA VAL A 97 -11.15 -1.13 26.90
C VAL A 97 -11.33 -1.95 25.63
N PHE A 98 -10.54 -3.02 25.47
CA PHE A 98 -10.68 -3.95 24.35
C PHE A 98 -12.09 -4.54 24.27
N LYS A 99 -12.62 -5.05 25.40
CA LYS A 99 -13.99 -5.58 25.46
C LYS A 99 -15.05 -4.54 25.11
N GLN A 100 -14.86 -3.28 25.53
CA GLN A 100 -15.77 -2.18 25.17
C GLN A 100 -15.71 -1.84 23.67
N ILE A 101 -14.53 -1.90 23.05
CA ILE A 101 -14.38 -1.70 21.61
C ILE A 101 -15.13 -2.80 20.87
N LEU A 102 -14.89 -4.07 21.22
CA LEU A 102 -15.57 -5.20 20.59
C LEU A 102 -17.09 -5.12 20.75
N SER A 103 -17.61 -4.84 21.94
CA SER A 103 -19.06 -4.74 22.15
C SER A 103 -19.69 -3.62 21.33
N THR A 104 -19.00 -2.49 21.19
CA THR A 104 -19.51 -1.37 20.37
C THR A 104 -19.49 -1.73 18.88
N LEU A 105 -18.46 -2.45 18.42
CA LEU A 105 -18.40 -2.94 17.03
C LEU A 105 -19.50 -3.97 16.76
N GLU A 106 -19.70 -4.95 17.65
CA GLU A 106 -20.75 -5.95 17.55
C GLU A 106 -22.15 -5.32 17.49
N GLU A 107 -22.41 -4.28 18.28
CA GLU A 107 -23.67 -3.50 18.19
C GLU A 107 -23.84 -2.87 16.81
N MET A 108 -22.79 -2.25 16.26
CA MET A 108 -22.84 -1.63 14.94
C MET A 108 -23.01 -2.64 13.80
N VAL A 109 -22.40 -3.82 13.91
CA VAL A 109 -22.63 -4.95 13.00
C VAL A 109 -24.08 -5.41 13.09
N GLY A 110 -24.65 -5.44 14.30
CA GLY A 110 -26.06 -5.72 14.55
C GLY A 110 -27.02 -4.70 13.94
N ASP A 111 -26.55 -3.47 13.69
CA ASP A 111 -27.28 -2.39 13.00
C ASP A 111 -27.00 -2.38 11.48
N GLY A 112 -26.27 -3.38 10.95
CA GLY A 112 -26.01 -3.55 9.52
C GLY A 112 -24.81 -2.78 8.95
N CYS A 113 -23.89 -2.33 9.80
CA CYS A 113 -22.69 -1.60 9.37
C CYS A 113 -21.59 -2.57 8.90
N LEU A 114 -21.43 -2.74 7.58
CA LEU A 114 -20.40 -3.59 6.98
C LEU A 114 -18.98 -3.14 7.30
N ALA A 115 -18.75 -1.82 7.37
CA ALA A 115 -17.46 -1.28 7.74
C ALA A 115 -17.08 -1.64 9.19
N ALA A 116 -18.03 -1.65 10.12
CA ALA A 116 -17.78 -2.11 11.49
C ALA A 116 -17.45 -3.61 11.53
N GLN A 117 -18.05 -4.42 10.66
CA GLN A 117 -17.78 -5.86 10.56
C GLN A 117 -16.38 -6.14 10.04
N LEU A 118 -15.94 -5.38 9.04
CA LEU A 118 -14.58 -5.44 8.53
C LEU A 118 -13.55 -4.99 9.58
N LEU A 119 -13.83 -3.89 10.27
CA LEU A 119 -13.02 -3.39 11.38
C LEU A 119 -12.94 -4.40 12.53
N LEU A 120 -14.04 -5.08 12.86
CA LEU A 120 -14.06 -6.15 13.85
C LEU A 120 -13.10 -7.28 13.47
N GLY A 121 -13.13 -7.72 12.20
CA GLY A 121 -12.19 -8.69 11.67
C GLY A 121 -10.73 -8.24 11.79
N GLN A 122 -10.42 -7.02 11.39
CA GLN A 122 -9.08 -6.43 11.51
C GLN A 122 -8.60 -6.35 12.96
N VAL A 123 -9.46 -5.93 13.88
CA VAL A 123 -9.14 -5.85 15.33
C VAL A 123 -8.83 -7.24 15.88
N HIS A 124 -9.59 -8.28 15.52
CA HIS A 124 -9.29 -9.64 15.95
C HIS A 124 -7.95 -10.14 15.40
N LEU A 125 -7.70 -9.98 14.10
CA LEU A 125 -6.45 -10.45 13.47
C LEU A 125 -5.20 -9.69 13.92
N ARG A 126 -5.31 -8.41 14.28
CA ARG A 126 -4.13 -7.59 14.64
C ARG A 126 -3.92 -7.44 16.13
N ILE A 127 -5.01 -7.27 16.87
CA ILE A 127 -5.01 -6.94 18.30
C ILE A 127 -5.44 -8.15 19.13
N GLY A 128 -6.31 -9.01 18.60
CA GLY A 128 -6.85 -10.18 19.31
C GLY A 128 -5.76 -11.13 19.82
N TYR A 129 -4.66 -11.29 19.09
CA TYR A 129 -3.54 -12.16 19.51
C TYR A 129 -2.92 -11.77 20.86
N TYR A 130 -2.96 -10.49 21.25
CA TYR A 130 -2.44 -10.03 22.55
C TYR A 130 -3.31 -10.49 23.74
N PHE A 131 -4.55 -10.89 23.49
CA PHE A 131 -5.52 -11.24 24.52
C PHE A 131 -5.89 -12.72 24.48
N HIS A 132 -6.18 -13.22 23.29
CA HIS A 132 -6.74 -14.55 23.05
C HIS A 132 -6.20 -15.15 21.75
N PRO A 133 -4.91 -15.58 21.72
CA PRO A 133 -4.24 -16.02 20.49
C PRO A 133 -4.88 -17.26 19.85
N GLU A 134 -5.48 -18.14 20.66
CA GLU A 134 -6.08 -19.39 20.18
C GLU A 134 -7.35 -19.19 19.32
N ILE A 135 -8.04 -18.07 19.51
CA ILE A 135 -9.35 -17.81 18.87
C ILE A 135 -9.34 -16.56 17.97
N ALA A 136 -8.33 -15.70 18.12
CA ALA A 136 -8.25 -14.43 17.40
C ALA A 136 -8.33 -14.60 15.88
N GLU A 137 -7.60 -15.57 15.34
CA GLU A 137 -7.61 -15.90 13.91
C GLU A 137 -8.99 -16.33 13.42
N CYS A 138 -9.58 -17.33 14.09
CA CYS A 138 -10.89 -17.87 13.72
C CYS A 138 -11.98 -16.80 13.73
N PHE A 139 -12.04 -15.96 14.77
CA PHE A 139 -13.00 -14.87 14.85
C PHE A 139 -12.73 -13.79 13.79
N GLY A 140 -11.46 -13.45 13.57
CA GLY A 140 -11.06 -12.46 12.58
C GLY A 140 -11.44 -12.86 11.16
N LEU A 141 -11.06 -14.07 10.75
CA LEU A 141 -11.38 -14.62 9.42
C LEU A 141 -12.88 -14.83 9.24
N SER A 142 -13.60 -15.31 10.26
CA SER A 142 -15.05 -15.46 10.22
C SER A 142 -15.76 -14.11 10.01
N ALA A 143 -15.33 -13.06 10.72
CA ALA A 143 -15.89 -11.73 10.57
C ALA A 143 -15.63 -11.14 9.17
N LEU A 144 -14.42 -11.33 8.62
CA LEU A 144 -14.08 -10.90 7.26
C LEU A 144 -14.91 -11.64 6.22
N GLN A 145 -15.03 -12.97 6.32
CA GLN A 145 -15.84 -13.76 5.40
C GLN A 145 -17.31 -13.36 5.46
N ALA A 146 -17.83 -13.10 6.65
CA ALA A 146 -19.20 -12.62 6.81
C ALA A 146 -19.39 -11.23 6.17
N ALA A 147 -18.42 -10.31 6.28
CA ALA A 147 -18.48 -9.03 5.59
C ALA A 147 -18.46 -9.21 4.06
N ILE A 148 -17.63 -10.11 3.54
CA ILE A 148 -17.53 -10.44 2.11
C ILE A 148 -18.87 -10.99 1.59
N ASN A 149 -19.46 -11.96 2.29
CA ASN A 149 -20.73 -12.58 1.92
C ASN A 149 -21.90 -11.59 1.86
N GLU A 150 -21.79 -10.50 2.63
CA GLU A 150 -22.77 -9.41 2.63
C GLU A 150 -22.49 -8.31 1.59
N GLY A 151 -21.44 -8.48 0.77
CA GLY A 151 -21.09 -7.58 -0.33
C GLY A 151 -19.98 -6.58 -0.02
N CYS A 152 -19.28 -6.70 1.10
CA CYS A 152 -18.15 -5.82 1.41
C CYS A 152 -16.91 -6.20 0.59
N THR A 153 -16.74 -5.56 -0.57
CA THR A 153 -15.64 -5.82 -1.51
C THR A 153 -14.24 -5.54 -0.92
N HIS A 154 -14.16 -4.66 0.08
CA HIS A 154 -12.90 -4.37 0.79
C HIS A 154 -12.43 -5.54 1.66
N GLY A 155 -13.34 -6.45 2.06
CA GLY A 155 -13.00 -7.64 2.85
C GLY A 155 -11.94 -8.51 2.17
N TYR A 156 -12.02 -8.64 0.85
CA TYR A 156 -11.03 -9.36 0.05
C TYR A 156 -9.61 -8.77 0.16
N SER A 157 -9.49 -7.44 0.21
CA SER A 157 -8.17 -6.80 0.32
C SER A 157 -7.53 -7.08 1.67
N VAL A 158 -8.31 -7.00 2.76
CA VAL A 158 -7.83 -7.29 4.11
C VAL A 158 -7.46 -8.75 4.27
N LEU A 159 -8.28 -9.65 3.71
CA LEU A 159 -8.02 -11.08 3.72
C LEU A 159 -6.73 -11.43 2.95
N GLY A 160 -6.56 -10.84 1.76
CA GLY A 160 -5.35 -11.01 0.96
C GLY A 160 -4.10 -10.47 1.67
N ASP A 161 -4.19 -9.31 2.32
CA ASP A 161 -3.06 -8.70 3.05
C ASP A 161 -2.67 -9.58 4.26
N TYR A 162 -3.64 -10.17 4.95
CA TYR A 162 -3.41 -11.13 6.03
C TYR A 162 -2.68 -12.38 5.54
N TYR A 163 -3.16 -13.01 4.45
CA TYR A 163 -2.49 -14.17 3.88
C TYR A 163 -1.07 -13.86 3.39
N LEU A 164 -0.86 -12.68 2.82
CA LEU A 164 0.46 -12.21 2.40
C LEU A 164 1.41 -12.05 3.60
N SER A 165 0.94 -11.50 4.73
CA SER A 165 1.75 -11.33 5.94
C SER A 165 2.14 -12.65 6.60
N GLU A 166 1.23 -13.64 6.57
CA GLU A 166 1.52 -14.98 7.08
C GLU A 166 2.47 -15.75 6.14
N GLY A 167 2.50 -15.38 4.86
CA GLY A 167 3.35 -15.99 3.83
C GLY A 167 2.60 -17.00 2.95
N HIS A 168 1.27 -17.01 2.99
CA HIS A 168 0.39 -17.79 2.14
C HIS A 168 0.13 -17.07 0.81
N SER A 169 1.14 -17.03 -0.05
CA SER A 169 1.09 -16.28 -1.32
C SER A 169 0.00 -16.77 -2.29
N GLU A 170 -0.30 -18.07 -2.32
CA GLU A 170 -1.37 -18.64 -3.16
C GLU A 170 -2.75 -18.12 -2.73
N ALA A 171 -3.11 -18.31 -1.46
CA ALA A 171 -4.38 -17.84 -0.90
C ALA A 171 -4.53 -16.30 -1.00
N ALA A 172 -3.43 -15.55 -0.87
CA ALA A 172 -3.44 -14.11 -1.07
C ALA A 172 -3.83 -13.73 -2.51
N VAL A 173 -3.22 -14.37 -3.52
CA VAL A 173 -3.55 -14.14 -4.93
C VAL A 173 -5.00 -14.51 -5.22
N GLU A 174 -5.50 -15.63 -4.68
CA GLU A 174 -6.92 -16.02 -4.82
C GLU A 174 -7.85 -14.95 -4.24
N ALA A 175 -7.62 -14.51 -3.00
CA ALA A 175 -8.42 -13.45 -2.38
C ALA A 175 -8.41 -12.15 -3.20
N TYR A 176 -7.26 -11.74 -3.75
CA TYR A 176 -7.19 -10.55 -4.59
C TYR A 176 -7.85 -10.72 -5.96
N THR A 177 -7.77 -11.90 -6.58
CA THR A 177 -8.42 -12.15 -7.88
C THR A 177 -9.94 -12.15 -7.73
N GLU A 178 -10.47 -12.77 -6.68
CA GLU A 178 -11.90 -12.69 -6.34
C GLU A 178 -12.33 -11.25 -6.05
N GLY A 179 -11.59 -10.53 -5.20
CA GLY A 179 -11.89 -9.12 -4.90
C GLY A 179 -11.83 -8.22 -6.13
N ALA A 180 -10.89 -8.47 -7.04
CA ALA A 180 -10.79 -7.76 -8.31
C ALA A 180 -12.00 -8.06 -9.22
N ALA A 181 -12.53 -9.30 -9.23
CA ALA A 181 -13.76 -9.63 -9.95
C ALA A 181 -14.97 -8.87 -9.40
N HIS A 182 -14.99 -8.58 -8.10
CA HIS A 182 -16.00 -7.77 -7.43
C HIS A 182 -15.72 -6.25 -7.46
N HIS A 183 -14.92 -5.75 -8.40
CA HIS A 183 -14.61 -4.32 -8.56
C HIS A 183 -13.99 -3.66 -7.31
N CYS A 184 -13.15 -4.40 -6.57
CA CYS A 184 -12.36 -3.80 -5.49
C CYS A 184 -11.08 -3.15 -6.05
N ALA A 185 -10.98 -1.83 -5.92
CA ALA A 185 -9.86 -1.05 -6.47
C ALA A 185 -8.53 -1.43 -5.81
N ARG A 186 -8.57 -1.68 -4.48
CA ARG A 186 -7.42 -2.12 -3.69
C ARG A 186 -6.92 -3.49 -4.13
N CYS A 187 -7.82 -4.45 -4.32
CA CYS A 187 -7.45 -5.77 -4.83
C CYS A 187 -6.85 -5.69 -6.24
N CYS A 188 -7.42 -4.86 -7.13
CA CYS A 188 -6.85 -4.65 -8.47
C CYS A 188 -5.41 -4.12 -8.39
N TYR A 189 -5.16 -3.10 -7.56
CA TYR A 189 -3.83 -2.55 -7.37
C TYR A 189 -2.86 -3.58 -6.77
N GLN A 190 -3.32 -4.32 -5.76
CA GLN A 190 -2.44 -5.26 -5.06
C GLN A 190 -2.09 -6.47 -5.93
N LEU A 191 -3.07 -6.97 -6.69
CA LEU A 191 -2.85 -7.98 -7.70
C LEU A 191 -1.85 -7.50 -8.77
N ALA A 192 -1.95 -6.24 -9.21
CA ALA A 192 -0.99 -5.66 -10.16
C ALA A 192 0.44 -5.66 -9.59
N GLN A 193 0.63 -5.32 -8.31
CA GLN A 193 1.93 -5.39 -7.65
C GLN A 193 2.46 -6.84 -7.55
N LEU A 194 1.61 -7.83 -7.30
CA LEU A 194 2.03 -9.23 -7.27
C LEU A 194 2.51 -9.69 -8.66
N HIS A 195 1.81 -9.28 -9.72
CA HIS A 195 2.21 -9.55 -11.10
C HIS A 195 3.53 -8.86 -11.49
N THR A 196 3.77 -7.60 -11.09
CA THR A 196 5.05 -6.91 -11.40
C THR A 196 6.25 -7.63 -10.79
N HIS A 197 6.08 -8.16 -9.58
CA HIS A 197 7.16 -8.86 -8.88
C HIS A 197 7.29 -10.33 -9.31
N GLY A 198 6.29 -10.90 -9.99
CA GLY A 198 6.27 -12.30 -10.41
C GLY A 198 6.06 -13.27 -9.24
N VAL A 199 5.24 -12.89 -8.26
CA VAL A 199 4.93 -13.72 -7.10
C VAL A 199 4.05 -14.90 -7.51
N ASN A 200 4.29 -16.08 -6.93
CA ASN A 200 3.45 -17.27 -7.13
C ASN A 200 3.30 -17.73 -8.58
N LEU A 201 4.39 -17.76 -9.35
CA LEU A 201 4.40 -18.15 -10.77
C LEU A 201 3.54 -17.25 -11.68
N LEU A 202 3.01 -16.14 -11.17
CA LEU A 202 2.34 -15.15 -12.00
C LEU A 202 3.36 -14.61 -13.01
N GLU A 203 3.09 -14.81 -14.29
CA GLU A 203 3.93 -14.29 -15.35
C GLU A 203 3.94 -12.76 -15.30
N ARG A 204 5.14 -12.18 -15.45
CA ARG A 204 5.33 -10.75 -15.56
C ARG A 204 4.82 -10.29 -16.93
N ASN A 205 3.53 -10.00 -17.00
CA ASN A 205 2.88 -9.52 -18.20
C ASN A 205 2.53 -8.03 -18.03
N PRO A 206 3.24 -7.12 -18.73
CA PRO A 206 3.03 -5.68 -18.56
C PRO A 206 1.62 -5.24 -19.00
N VAL A 207 1.00 -5.94 -19.95
CA VAL A 207 -0.38 -5.66 -20.41
C VAL A 207 -1.39 -5.93 -19.30
N ILE A 208 -1.28 -7.09 -18.63
CA ILE A 208 -2.18 -7.44 -17.52
C ILE A 208 -2.00 -6.46 -16.37
N VAL A 209 -0.75 -6.20 -15.98
CA VAL A 209 -0.42 -5.24 -14.92
C VAL A 209 -1.01 -3.86 -15.21
N PHE A 210 -0.80 -3.34 -16.43
CA PHE A 210 -1.34 -2.05 -16.84
C PHE A 210 -2.86 -2.01 -16.72
N SER A 211 -3.56 -3.04 -17.22
CA SER A 211 -5.02 -3.12 -17.14
C SER A 211 -5.54 -3.17 -15.70
N LEU A 212 -4.84 -3.83 -14.79
CA LEU A 212 -5.21 -3.89 -13.37
C LEU A 212 -5.02 -2.53 -12.68
N PHE A 213 -3.93 -1.82 -12.98
CA PHE A 213 -3.75 -0.46 -12.48
C PHE A 213 -4.76 0.53 -13.05
N GLU A 214 -5.10 0.42 -14.35
CA GLU A 214 -6.14 1.24 -14.97
C GLU A 214 -7.51 1.01 -14.30
N ARG A 215 -7.87 -0.25 -14.04
CA ARG A 215 -9.10 -0.60 -13.30
C ARG A 215 -9.10 -0.03 -11.88
N ALA A 216 -7.98 -0.09 -11.17
CA ALA A 216 -7.87 0.50 -9.84
C ALA A 216 -7.99 2.04 -9.88
N TYR A 217 -7.35 2.68 -10.85
CA TYR A 217 -7.36 4.14 -11.01
C TYR A 217 -8.75 4.66 -11.38
N THR A 218 -9.43 4.03 -12.34
CA THR A 218 -10.81 4.35 -12.74
C THR A 218 -11.82 4.20 -11.60
N GLN A 219 -11.53 3.35 -10.62
CA GLN A 219 -12.33 3.18 -9.39
C GLN A 219 -11.95 4.19 -8.28
N GLY A 220 -11.06 5.13 -8.56
CA GLY A 220 -10.66 6.21 -7.65
C GLY A 220 -9.41 5.95 -6.81
N PHE A 221 -8.74 4.80 -6.99
CA PHE A 221 -7.52 4.49 -6.23
C PHE A 221 -6.31 5.21 -6.83
N SER A 222 -6.01 6.39 -6.29
CA SER A 222 -5.07 7.34 -6.91
C SER A 222 -3.62 6.85 -6.93
N LEU A 223 -3.22 5.98 -6.00
CA LEU A 223 -1.91 5.32 -6.00
C LEU A 223 -1.67 4.45 -7.25
N ALA A 224 -2.74 3.94 -7.88
CA ALA A 224 -2.62 3.14 -9.09
C ALA A 224 -2.08 3.92 -10.28
N ALA A 225 -2.26 5.25 -10.33
CA ALA A 225 -1.73 6.08 -11.39
C ALA A 225 -0.19 5.98 -11.48
N VAL A 226 0.49 5.96 -10.32
CA VAL A 226 1.95 5.87 -10.24
C VAL A 226 2.44 4.54 -10.82
N GLY A 227 1.83 3.42 -10.41
CA GLY A 227 2.15 2.10 -10.94
C GLY A 227 1.86 1.96 -12.42
N MET A 228 0.72 2.49 -12.89
CA MET A 228 0.32 2.45 -14.29
C MET A 228 1.32 3.17 -15.19
N VAL A 229 1.67 4.42 -14.86
CA VAL A 229 2.60 5.22 -15.66
C VAL A 229 4.01 4.65 -15.61
N ARG A 230 4.44 4.12 -14.46
CA ARG A 230 5.73 3.42 -14.34
C ARG A 230 5.84 2.24 -15.29
N VAL A 231 4.84 1.35 -15.29
CA VAL A 231 4.81 0.19 -16.19
C VAL A 231 4.77 0.62 -17.65
N TRP A 232 4.03 1.69 -17.96
CA TRP A 232 4.01 2.28 -19.30
C TRP A 232 5.37 2.81 -19.76
N LEU A 233 6.13 3.45 -18.87
CA LEU A 233 7.48 3.96 -19.16
C LEU A 233 8.54 2.85 -19.32
N GLU A 234 8.43 1.79 -18.53
CA GLU A 234 9.41 0.70 -18.50
C GLU A 234 9.16 -0.37 -19.57
N SER A 235 7.91 -0.51 -20.01
CA SER A 235 7.51 -1.53 -20.98
C SER A 235 8.07 -1.28 -22.37
N SER A 236 8.71 -2.31 -22.93
CA SER A 236 9.06 -2.39 -24.35
C SER A 236 7.90 -2.87 -25.23
N GLU A 237 6.86 -3.47 -24.63
CA GLU A 237 5.62 -3.84 -25.31
C GLU A 237 4.71 -2.61 -25.50
N PRO A 238 3.94 -2.56 -26.60
CA PRO A 238 3.02 -1.46 -26.87
C PRO A 238 1.84 -1.50 -25.89
N LEU A 239 1.87 -0.59 -24.91
CA LEU A 239 0.77 -0.36 -23.98
C LEU A 239 -0.09 0.83 -24.41
N PRO A 240 -1.39 0.87 -24.03
CA PRO A 240 -2.23 2.04 -24.24
C PRO A 240 -1.57 3.29 -23.65
N LEU A 241 -1.54 4.38 -24.42
CA LEU A 241 -1.01 5.65 -23.94
C LEU A 241 -1.95 6.19 -22.84
N PRO A 242 -1.44 6.50 -21.63
CA PRO A 242 -2.23 7.27 -20.68
C PRO A 242 -2.60 8.62 -21.32
N ALA A 243 -3.85 9.03 -21.23
CA ALA A 243 -4.32 10.21 -21.97
C ALA A 243 -3.54 11.49 -21.60
N CYS A 244 -3.26 11.72 -20.31
CA CYS A 244 -2.54 12.89 -19.80
C CYS A 244 -1.62 12.50 -18.61
N PRO A 245 -0.51 11.79 -18.82
CA PRO A 245 0.30 11.22 -17.73
C PRO A 245 0.89 12.28 -16.80
N ILE A 246 1.25 13.45 -17.32
CA ILE A 246 1.78 14.57 -16.52
C ILE A 246 0.71 15.11 -15.57
N GLU A 247 -0.53 15.30 -16.05
CA GLU A 247 -1.63 15.81 -15.23
C GLU A 247 -2.04 14.80 -14.17
N MET A 248 -2.10 13.51 -14.53
CA MET A 248 -2.34 12.42 -13.58
C MET A 248 -1.29 12.38 -12.47
N MET A 249 0.00 12.59 -12.80
CA MET A 249 1.05 12.64 -11.78
C MET A 249 0.94 13.89 -10.90
N ARG A 250 0.53 15.04 -11.44
CA ARG A 250 0.25 16.25 -10.64
C ARG A 250 -0.89 16.02 -9.66
N GLU A 251 -2.00 15.42 -10.11
CA GLU A 251 -3.11 15.03 -9.24
C GLU A 251 -2.66 14.03 -8.15
N ALA A 252 -1.83 13.06 -8.51
CA ALA A 252 -1.28 12.09 -7.55
C ALA A 252 -0.41 12.78 -6.49
N ILE A 253 0.39 13.79 -6.86
CA ILE A 253 1.19 14.60 -5.92
C ILE A 253 0.28 15.41 -4.99
N GLU A 254 -0.78 16.04 -5.50
CA GLU A 254 -1.75 16.78 -4.68
C GLU A 254 -2.46 15.87 -3.67
N LYS A 255 -2.69 14.61 -4.04
CA LYS A 255 -3.24 13.57 -3.17
C LYS A 255 -2.20 12.92 -2.24
N GLY A 256 -0.94 13.39 -2.25
CA GLY A 256 0.12 12.89 -1.39
C GLY A 256 0.63 11.49 -1.74
N CYS A 257 0.47 11.05 -2.99
CA CYS A 257 0.95 9.74 -3.44
C CYS A 257 2.48 9.72 -3.48
N VAL A 258 3.09 8.87 -2.64
CA VAL A 258 4.54 8.60 -2.64
C VAL A 258 4.95 8.04 -4.00
N GLY A 259 6.12 8.43 -4.52
CA GLY A 259 6.61 8.02 -5.84
C GLY A 259 6.04 8.80 -7.02
N ALA A 260 4.97 9.59 -6.86
CA ALA A 260 4.40 10.37 -7.98
C ALA A 260 5.37 11.43 -8.52
N LYS A 261 6.13 12.10 -7.62
CA LYS A 261 7.18 13.05 -8.01
C LYS A 261 8.31 12.39 -8.81
N LEU A 262 8.68 11.18 -8.42
CA LEU A 262 9.70 10.39 -9.11
C LEU A 262 9.24 10.05 -10.54
N VAL A 263 8.02 9.53 -10.69
CA VAL A 263 7.46 9.21 -12.02
C VAL A 263 7.28 10.47 -12.87
N LEU A 264 6.88 11.60 -12.27
CA LEU A 264 6.83 12.87 -12.99
C LEU A 264 8.22 13.32 -13.48
N ALA A 265 9.26 13.11 -12.68
CA ALA A 265 10.64 13.36 -13.09
C ALA A 265 11.05 12.47 -14.27
N ASP A 266 10.69 11.18 -14.24
CA ASP A 266 10.95 10.24 -15.33
C ASP A 266 10.23 10.65 -16.64
N LEU A 267 8.97 11.10 -16.56
CA LEU A 267 8.23 11.65 -17.70
C LEU A 267 8.96 12.87 -18.31
N HIS A 268 9.46 13.76 -17.47
CA HIS A 268 10.20 14.95 -17.91
C HIS A 268 11.59 14.62 -18.47
N ALA A 269 12.25 13.59 -17.94
CA ALA A 269 13.54 13.10 -18.42
C ALA A 269 13.42 12.43 -19.80
N GLY A 270 12.35 11.67 -20.03
CA GLY A 270 12.06 11.00 -21.30
C GLY A 270 11.62 11.94 -22.44
N ALA A 271 11.34 13.21 -22.16
CA ALA A 271 10.89 14.20 -23.15
C ALA A 271 12.03 14.67 -24.08
N ALA A 272 12.54 13.75 -24.91
CA ALA A 272 13.42 13.92 -26.07
C ALA A 272 14.16 15.27 -26.18
N GLY A 273 15.10 15.53 -25.27
CA GLY A 273 16.06 16.63 -25.40
C GLY A 273 15.52 18.05 -25.17
N ARG A 274 14.29 18.22 -24.66
CA ARG A 274 13.81 19.55 -24.26
C ARG A 274 14.53 19.99 -22.99
N MET A 275 15.56 20.83 -23.13
CA MET A 275 16.41 21.30 -22.02
C MET A 275 15.64 21.82 -20.79
N GLN A 276 14.50 22.49 -20.99
CA GLN A 276 13.64 22.92 -19.88
C GLN A 276 13.06 21.72 -19.10
N SER A 277 12.53 20.73 -19.81
CA SER A 277 11.97 19.51 -19.22
C SER A 277 13.05 18.71 -18.48
N LEU A 278 14.26 18.62 -19.03
CA LEU A 278 15.35 17.92 -18.36
C LEU A 278 15.80 18.61 -17.06
N ARG A 279 15.78 19.95 -17.01
CA ARG A 279 16.04 20.70 -15.76
C ARG A 279 14.93 20.50 -14.74
N GLU A 280 13.68 20.48 -15.19
CA GLU A 280 12.51 20.19 -14.35
C GLU A 280 12.61 18.77 -13.75
N ALA A 281 13.03 17.78 -14.53
CA ALA A 281 13.27 16.41 -14.06
C ALA A 281 14.28 16.38 -12.90
N VAL A 282 15.42 17.04 -13.05
CA VAL A 282 16.47 17.11 -12.00
C VAL A 282 15.94 17.75 -10.72
N SER A 283 15.17 18.83 -10.85
CA SER A 283 14.54 19.47 -9.70
C SER A 283 13.56 18.54 -8.99
N LEU A 284 12.78 17.77 -9.74
CA LEU A 284 11.80 16.83 -9.20
C LEU A 284 12.48 15.63 -8.52
N TYR A 285 13.54 15.06 -9.12
CA TYR A 285 14.34 14.01 -8.48
C TYR A 285 14.94 14.47 -7.16
N ARG A 286 15.55 15.67 -7.13
CA ARG A 286 16.08 16.26 -5.90
C ARG A 286 15.00 16.49 -4.85
N CYS A 287 13.85 17.02 -5.24
CA CYS A 287 12.74 17.24 -4.31
C CYS A 287 12.24 15.93 -3.70
N ALA A 288 12.02 14.89 -4.50
CA ALA A 288 11.57 13.59 -4.00
C ALA A 288 12.61 12.93 -3.07
N ALA A 289 13.89 13.02 -3.42
CA ALA A 289 14.98 12.49 -2.59
C ALA A 289 15.08 13.20 -1.22
N ILE A 290 14.91 14.53 -1.20
CA ILE A 290 14.87 15.33 0.04
C ILE A 290 13.67 14.96 0.91
N GLU A 291 12.53 14.65 0.30
CA GLU A 291 11.32 14.21 1.01
C GLU A 291 11.40 12.77 1.56
N GLY A 292 12.50 12.07 1.29
CA GLY A 292 12.76 10.75 1.85
C GLY A 292 12.28 9.59 0.97
N ASP A 293 11.90 9.84 -0.29
CA ASP A 293 11.60 8.78 -1.25
C ASP A 293 12.91 8.02 -1.57
N VAL A 294 12.95 6.76 -1.13
CA VAL A 294 14.16 5.93 -1.18
C VAL A 294 14.55 5.59 -2.63
N ASP A 295 13.58 5.34 -3.51
CA ASP A 295 13.86 5.12 -4.93
C ASP A 295 14.36 6.42 -5.58
N ALA A 296 13.83 7.58 -5.19
CA ALA A 296 14.35 8.86 -5.68
C ALA A 296 15.77 9.18 -5.19
N GLN A 297 16.12 8.80 -3.96
CA GLN A 297 17.50 8.92 -3.44
C GLN A 297 18.47 8.06 -4.25
N MET A 298 18.10 6.83 -4.58
CA MET A 298 18.86 5.94 -5.46
C MET A 298 19.04 6.56 -6.86
N VAL A 299 17.95 6.99 -7.48
CA VAL A 299 17.98 7.58 -8.83
C VAL A 299 18.79 8.86 -8.86
N LEU A 300 18.69 9.73 -7.84
CA LEU A 300 19.50 10.93 -7.77
C LEU A 300 21.00 10.61 -7.64
N ALA A 301 21.36 9.60 -6.85
CA ALA A 301 22.74 9.14 -6.75
C ALA A 301 23.27 8.62 -8.10
N GLU A 302 22.48 7.84 -8.84
CA GLU A 302 22.83 7.38 -10.19
C GLU A 302 23.03 8.55 -11.17
N ILE A 303 22.13 9.55 -11.11
CA ILE A 303 22.21 10.76 -11.96
C ILE A 303 23.49 11.53 -11.66
N LEU A 304 23.86 11.70 -10.39
CA LEU A 304 25.08 12.41 -10.00
C LEU A 304 26.34 11.60 -10.29
N GLN A 305 26.25 10.27 -10.26
CA GLN A 305 27.35 9.39 -10.65
C GLN A 305 27.63 9.47 -12.16
N ASN A 306 26.59 9.40 -12.98
CA ASN A 306 26.74 9.40 -14.44
C ASN A 306 25.52 10.03 -15.15
N PRO A 307 25.45 11.37 -15.20
CA PRO A 307 24.29 12.08 -15.75
C PRO A 307 24.12 11.89 -17.27
N ALA A 308 25.22 11.55 -17.96
CA ALA A 308 25.23 11.31 -19.40
C ALA A 308 24.38 10.11 -19.82
N LEU A 309 24.20 9.10 -18.95
CA LEU A 309 23.35 7.94 -19.26
C LEU A 309 21.88 8.30 -19.45
N ARG A 310 21.41 9.35 -18.77
CA ARG A 310 20.03 9.85 -18.88
C ARG A 310 19.93 11.13 -19.72
N GLY A 311 21.04 11.61 -20.28
CA GLY A 311 21.08 12.86 -21.05
C GLY A 311 20.69 14.11 -20.24
N LEU A 312 20.84 14.08 -18.91
CA LEU A 312 20.41 15.16 -18.04
C LEU A 312 21.48 16.27 -17.96
N PRO A 313 21.08 17.56 -17.91
CA PRO A 313 21.99 18.70 -17.88
C PRO A 313 22.51 18.96 -16.46
N VAL A 314 23.20 17.98 -15.89
CA VAL A 314 23.80 18.01 -14.55
C VAL A 314 25.26 17.59 -14.67
N GLU A 315 26.14 18.24 -13.92
CA GLU A 315 27.53 17.80 -13.81
C GLU A 315 27.64 16.62 -12.84
N PRO A 316 28.51 15.63 -13.11
CA PRO A 316 28.69 14.52 -12.20
C PRO A 316 29.29 15.01 -10.88
N ASP A 317 28.71 14.57 -9.77
CA ASP A 317 29.21 14.81 -8.42
C ASP A 317 29.21 13.49 -7.65
N ILE A 318 30.37 12.85 -7.64
CA ILE A 318 30.55 11.53 -7.01
C ILE A 318 30.47 11.62 -5.48
N ASP A 319 30.86 12.76 -4.89
CA ASP A 319 30.78 12.93 -3.44
C ASP A 319 29.32 13.04 -3.00
N GLU A 320 28.54 13.85 -3.71
CA GLU A 320 27.11 13.96 -3.47
C GLU A 320 26.38 12.63 -3.74
N ALA A 321 26.75 11.90 -4.81
CA ALA A 321 26.20 10.57 -5.08
C ALA A 321 26.42 9.57 -3.93
N ILE A 322 27.63 9.55 -3.33
CA ILE A 322 27.94 8.71 -2.18
C ILE A 322 27.06 9.06 -0.97
N GLU A 323 26.81 10.35 -0.72
CA GLU A 323 25.93 10.78 0.37
C GLU A 323 24.49 10.33 0.14
N TRP A 324 23.99 10.41 -1.10
CA TRP A 324 22.65 9.94 -1.44
C TRP A 324 22.50 8.42 -1.33
N TYR A 325 23.50 7.63 -1.77
CA TYR A 325 23.48 6.18 -1.54
C TYR A 325 23.48 5.81 -0.05
N LYS A 326 24.23 6.53 0.78
CA LYS A 326 24.21 6.34 2.24
C LYS A 326 22.84 6.67 2.83
N LYS A 327 22.23 7.80 2.42
CA LYS A 327 20.88 8.15 2.83
C LYS A 327 19.87 7.08 2.42
N ALA A 328 19.96 6.55 1.19
CA ALA A 328 19.09 5.46 0.73
C ALA A 328 19.24 4.17 1.57
N ILE A 329 20.44 3.88 2.06
CA ILE A 329 20.68 2.76 2.98
C ILE A 329 20.04 3.02 4.35
N GLU A 330 20.15 4.24 4.86
CA GLU A 330 19.58 4.65 6.15
C GLU A 330 18.05 4.67 6.11
N THR A 331 17.46 5.28 5.08
CA THR A 331 16.01 5.38 4.88
C THR A 331 15.39 4.05 4.45
N GLY A 332 16.09 3.29 3.63
CA GLY A 332 15.67 2.00 3.06
C GLY A 332 16.01 0.79 3.93
N ALA A 333 16.34 0.94 5.21
CA ALA A 333 16.79 -0.13 6.09
C ALA A 333 15.84 -1.36 6.18
N GLY A 334 14.57 -1.20 5.82
CA GLY A 334 13.59 -2.30 5.76
C GLY A 334 13.42 -2.96 4.38
N LEU A 335 14.02 -2.42 3.32
CA LEU A 335 13.84 -2.86 1.93
C LEU A 335 15.10 -3.58 1.45
N ALA A 336 15.06 -4.92 1.44
CA ALA A 336 16.23 -5.74 1.14
C ALA A 336 16.78 -5.45 -0.27
N ARG A 337 15.89 -5.18 -1.24
CA ARG A 337 16.25 -4.76 -2.60
C ARG A 337 17.10 -3.49 -2.61
N ILE A 338 16.59 -2.41 -2.00
CA ILE A 338 17.29 -1.12 -1.94
C ILE A 338 18.64 -1.29 -1.26
N LEU A 339 18.67 -1.95 -0.09
CA LEU A 339 19.91 -2.13 0.63
C LEU A 339 20.95 -2.85 -0.21
N LYS A 340 20.56 -3.92 -0.89
CA LYS A 340 21.44 -4.68 -1.78
C LYS A 340 21.99 -3.79 -2.90
N ASP A 341 21.12 -3.09 -3.62
CA ASP A 341 21.49 -2.28 -4.78
C ASP A 341 22.32 -1.05 -4.37
N ALA A 342 21.95 -0.35 -3.29
CA ALA A 342 22.67 0.80 -2.76
C ALA A 342 24.08 0.45 -2.26
N HIS A 343 24.22 -0.68 -1.56
CA HIS A 343 25.55 -1.17 -1.15
C HIS A 343 26.38 -1.58 -2.39
N ALA A 344 25.78 -2.22 -3.40
CA ALA A 344 26.48 -2.59 -4.62
C ALA A 344 27.08 -1.36 -5.34
N GLU A 345 26.28 -0.32 -5.56
CA GLU A 345 26.76 0.90 -6.24
C GLU A 345 27.74 1.70 -5.38
N LEU A 346 27.50 1.81 -4.07
CA LEU A 346 28.46 2.44 -3.16
C LEU A 346 29.82 1.72 -3.16
N GLY A 347 29.81 0.39 -3.21
CA GLY A 347 31.01 -0.43 -3.34
C GLY A 347 31.77 -0.16 -4.65
N ARG A 348 31.05 -0.07 -5.78
CA ARG A 348 31.63 0.29 -7.08
C ARG A 348 32.27 1.69 -7.07
N LEU A 349 31.61 2.67 -6.45
CA LEU A 349 32.15 4.03 -6.32
C LEU A 349 33.43 4.07 -5.47
N TYR A 350 33.46 3.35 -4.35
CA TYR A 350 34.67 3.23 -3.53
C TYR A 350 35.81 2.52 -4.25
N MET A 351 35.50 1.46 -5.01
CA MET A 351 36.48 0.77 -5.84
C MET A 351 37.05 1.69 -6.92
N TRP A 352 36.22 2.48 -7.62
CA TRP A 352 36.67 3.47 -8.61
C TRP A 352 37.60 4.53 -8.00
N ARG A 353 37.33 4.94 -6.75
CA ARG A 353 38.19 5.84 -5.96
C ARG A 353 39.39 5.15 -5.29
N LYS A 354 39.66 3.89 -5.61
CA LYS A 354 40.75 3.07 -5.04
C LYS A 354 40.69 2.92 -3.51
N ARG A 355 39.50 3.04 -2.91
CA ARG A 355 39.26 2.82 -1.48
C ARG A 355 38.87 1.36 -1.23
N TYR A 356 39.80 0.45 -1.48
CA TYR A 356 39.52 -0.98 -1.57
C TYR A 356 39.01 -1.61 -0.26
N CYS A 357 39.55 -1.25 0.90
CA CYS A 357 39.04 -1.74 2.19
C CYS A 357 37.59 -1.32 2.45
N GLY A 358 37.25 -0.07 2.10
CA GLY A 358 35.89 0.45 2.21
C GLY A 358 34.95 -0.22 1.22
N ALA A 359 35.39 -0.43 -0.02
CA ALA A 359 34.63 -1.13 -1.06
C ALA A 359 34.32 -2.57 -0.65
N ALA A 360 35.32 -3.31 -0.14
CA ALA A 360 35.16 -4.69 0.32
C ALA A 360 34.10 -4.81 1.43
N ALA A 361 34.15 -3.94 2.45
CA ALA A 361 33.17 -3.97 3.54
C ALA A 361 31.73 -3.71 3.07
N VAL A 362 31.54 -2.85 2.08
CA VAL A 362 30.22 -2.56 1.52
C VAL A 362 29.75 -3.71 0.62
N PHE A 363 30.64 -4.30 -0.20
CA PHE A 363 30.32 -5.48 -1.01
C PHE A 363 29.93 -6.69 -0.16
N GLU A 364 30.59 -6.93 0.98
CA GLU A 364 30.20 -8.00 1.91
C GLU A 364 28.76 -7.86 2.40
N ARG A 365 28.31 -6.63 2.65
CA ARG A 365 26.90 -6.34 3.01
C ARG A 365 25.93 -6.55 1.85
N ALA A 366 26.31 -6.19 0.63
CA ALA A 366 25.48 -6.46 -0.55
C ALA A 366 25.36 -7.98 -0.81
N ILE A 367 26.45 -8.72 -0.65
CA ILE A 367 26.49 -10.18 -0.83
C ILE A 367 25.65 -10.89 0.23
N SER A 368 25.69 -10.46 1.50
CA SER A 368 24.84 -11.03 2.55
C SER A 368 23.35 -10.81 2.29
N LEU A 369 23.00 -9.80 1.49
CA LEU A 369 21.65 -9.51 1.01
C LEU A 369 21.32 -10.19 -0.34
N GLY A 370 22.21 -11.06 -0.85
CA GLY A 370 21.97 -11.91 -2.02
C GLY A 370 22.59 -11.42 -3.34
N ALA A 371 23.42 -10.37 -3.35
CA ALA A 371 24.18 -9.95 -4.55
C ALA A 371 25.43 -10.81 -4.76
N THR A 372 25.24 -12.10 -5.06
CA THR A 372 26.35 -13.05 -5.26
C THR A 372 27.19 -12.77 -6.51
N ASP A 373 26.67 -11.98 -7.44
CA ASP A 373 27.37 -11.47 -8.62
C ASP A 373 28.56 -10.55 -8.27
N LEU A 374 28.60 -10.01 -7.05
CA LEU A 374 29.66 -9.12 -6.58
C LEU A 374 30.86 -9.86 -5.96
N ILE A 375 30.79 -11.18 -5.79
CA ILE A 375 31.89 -11.99 -5.21
C ILE A 375 33.23 -11.76 -5.95
N PRO A 376 33.30 -11.76 -7.30
CA PRO A 376 34.55 -11.49 -8.01
C PRO A 376 35.11 -10.09 -7.75
N LEU A 377 34.23 -9.10 -7.57
CA LEU A 377 34.62 -7.72 -7.27
C LEU A 377 35.13 -7.58 -5.83
N LEU A 378 34.53 -8.31 -4.89
CA LEU A 378 35.01 -8.40 -3.51
C LEU A 378 36.42 -9.00 -3.46
N ASP A 379 36.64 -10.11 -4.14
CA ASP A 379 37.95 -10.78 -4.18
C ASP A 379 39.02 -9.92 -4.85
N ALA A 380 38.64 -9.15 -5.88
CA ALA A 380 39.51 -8.15 -6.48
C ALA A 380 39.86 -7.03 -5.49
N CYS A 381 38.87 -6.49 -4.75
CA CYS A 381 39.11 -5.45 -3.75
C CYS A 381 40.00 -5.94 -2.59
N LYS A 382 39.83 -7.17 -2.11
CA LYS A 382 40.65 -7.74 -1.04
C LYS A 382 42.12 -7.86 -1.46
N ARG A 383 42.38 -8.40 -2.66
CA ARG A 383 43.75 -8.47 -3.21
C ARG A 383 44.38 -7.08 -3.38
N LEU A 384 43.66 -6.15 -3.98
CA LEU A 384 44.15 -4.78 -4.18
C LEU A 384 44.34 -4.00 -2.86
N ALA A 385 43.64 -4.37 -1.79
CA ALA A 385 43.83 -3.82 -0.47
C ALA A 385 45.06 -4.39 0.26
N GLU A 386 45.47 -5.62 -0.06
CA GLU A 386 46.71 -6.23 0.45
C GLU A 386 47.95 -5.70 -0.28
N GLU A 387 47.79 -5.28 -1.53
CA GLU A 387 48.86 -4.73 -2.39
C GLU A 387 49.11 -3.22 -2.21
N ALA A 388 48.15 -2.49 -1.61
CA ALA A 388 48.16 -1.03 -1.43
C ALA A 388 48.57 -0.64 0.00
#